data_AF-A0A383ZRH6-F1
#
_entry.id   AF-A0A383ZRH6-F1
#
_cell.length_a   1.000
_cell.length_b   1.000
_cell.length_c   1.000
_cell.angle_alpha   90.00
_cell.angle_beta   90.00
_cell.angle_gamma   90.00
#
_symmetry.space_group_name_H-M   'P 1'
#
loop_
_entity.id
_entity.type
_entity.pdbx_description
1 polymer ?
#
loop_
_entity_poly.entity_id
_entity_poly.type
_entity_poly.pdbx_seq_one_letter_code
_entity_poly.pdbx_strand_id
1 'polypeptide(L)'
;MKATVLMRQPGRVQEIVGALRKGGGDRLQVISDFDMTLSRFAYNGKRCPSSYNILDNSKIISEECREELKALLHHYYPIEIDPHRTIKEKLPDMVEWDGYKTFFNTLSQNSVPLFIFSAGVGDILEEIMRQRKVFHPNIHIVSNYMEFDEDGFLKGFKGQLIHTYNKNSSVCENSGYFEQLQGKTNILLLGDSMGDLTMADGVPGVENILKIGFLNDKVEERRERYMDSYDIVLEKDETLDVVNGLLQHILPQRDWTEIQGS
;
A
#
# COMPACT_ATOMS: atom_id res chain seq x y z
N MET A 1 -0.33 -24.65 -0.65
CA MET A 1 0.20 -23.26 -0.63
C MET A 1 -0.01 -22.70 -2.02
N LYS A 2 -0.53 -21.46 -2.16
CA LYS A 2 -0.75 -20.83 -3.47
C LYS A 2 0.60 -20.74 -4.21
N ALA A 3 0.62 -21.01 -5.53
CA ALA A 3 1.87 -21.11 -6.29
C ALA A 3 2.67 -19.80 -6.35
N THR A 4 2.02 -18.67 -6.05
CA THR A 4 2.62 -17.32 -6.01
C THR A 4 3.40 -17.05 -4.72
N VAL A 5 3.31 -17.91 -3.70
CA VAL A 5 3.89 -17.66 -2.37
C VAL A 5 5.27 -18.29 -2.25
N LEU A 6 6.27 -17.44 -2.06
CA LEU A 6 7.64 -17.85 -1.79
C LEU A 6 8.07 -17.42 -0.38
N MET A 7 8.79 -18.29 0.31
CA MET A 7 9.33 -18.03 1.64
C MET A 7 10.74 -18.64 1.73
N ARG A 8 11.75 -17.81 2.00
CA ARG A 8 13.12 -18.31 2.17
C ARG A 8 13.27 -19.12 3.44
N GLN A 9 12.62 -18.68 4.53
CA GLN A 9 12.68 -19.31 5.85
C GLN A 9 11.28 -19.54 6.43
N PRO A 10 10.53 -20.56 5.95
CA PRO A 10 9.16 -20.80 6.39
C PRO A 10 9.00 -21.00 7.91
N GLY A 11 10.00 -21.62 8.57
CA GLY A 11 10.00 -21.78 10.04
C GLY A 11 10.02 -20.44 10.78
N ARG A 12 10.87 -19.52 10.34
CA ARG A 12 10.91 -18.15 10.88
C ARG A 12 9.60 -17.40 10.63
N VAL A 13 9.01 -17.53 9.44
CA VAL A 13 7.70 -16.95 9.13
C VAL A 13 6.64 -17.47 10.11
N GLN A 14 6.63 -18.78 10.37
CA GLN A 14 5.70 -19.40 11.30
C GLN A 14 5.88 -18.89 12.74
N GLU A 15 7.12 -18.71 13.20
CA GLU A 15 7.43 -18.13 14.51
C GLU A 15 6.90 -16.70 14.64
N ILE A 16 7.16 -15.85 13.63
CA ILE A 16 6.68 -14.47 13.60
C ILE A 16 5.14 -14.45 13.61
N VAL A 17 4.48 -15.21 12.73
CA VAL A 17 3.01 -15.30 12.67
C VAL A 17 2.43 -15.79 14.01
N GLY A 18 3.08 -16.75 14.67
CA GLY A 18 2.70 -17.22 16.01
C GLY A 18 2.78 -16.11 17.06
N ALA A 19 3.83 -15.28 17.02
CA ALA A 19 3.98 -14.13 17.91
C ALA A 19 2.95 -13.02 17.61
N LEU A 20 2.68 -12.74 16.34
CA LEU A 20 1.62 -11.81 15.93
C LEU A 20 0.25 -12.26 16.47
N ARG A 21 -0.09 -13.54 16.27
CA ARG A 21 -1.33 -14.14 16.77
C ARG A 21 -1.44 -14.12 18.29
N LYS A 22 -0.34 -14.40 19.01
CA LYS A 22 -0.31 -14.34 20.47
C LYS A 22 -0.57 -12.91 20.99
N GLY A 23 -0.11 -11.90 20.25
CA GLY A 23 -0.37 -10.50 20.59
C GLY A 23 -1.76 -9.99 20.19
N GLY A 24 -2.38 -10.57 19.16
CA GLY A 24 -3.70 -10.19 18.67
C GLY A 24 -3.79 -8.75 18.17
N GLY A 25 -5.03 -8.27 17.97
CA GLY A 25 -5.30 -6.92 17.46
C GLY A 25 -4.82 -5.80 18.39
N ASP A 26 -4.77 -6.06 19.70
CA ASP A 26 -4.34 -5.06 20.69
C ASP A 26 -2.89 -4.64 20.52
N ARG A 27 -2.03 -5.53 20.01
CA ARG A 27 -0.60 -5.26 19.77
C ARG A 27 -0.25 -5.05 18.30
N LEU A 28 -1.17 -5.34 17.38
CA LEU A 28 -0.94 -5.28 15.94
C LEU A 28 -1.14 -3.86 15.39
N GLN A 29 -0.25 -3.43 14.51
CA GLN A 29 -0.46 -2.36 13.53
C GLN A 29 -0.04 -2.83 12.14
N VAL A 30 -0.65 -2.26 11.11
CA VAL A 30 -0.31 -2.54 9.71
C VAL A 30 0.31 -1.30 9.09
N ILE A 31 1.44 -1.48 8.41
CA ILE A 31 2.15 -0.43 7.67
C ILE A 31 2.22 -0.88 6.22
N SER A 32 1.72 -0.06 5.29
CA SER A 32 1.59 -0.48 3.90
C SER A 32 1.92 0.64 2.93
N ASP A 33 2.56 0.30 1.80
CA ASP A 33 2.44 1.13 0.61
C ASP A 33 1.01 1.04 0.04
N PHE A 34 0.66 1.92 -0.91
CA PHE A 34 -0.62 1.89 -1.59
C PHE A 34 -0.53 1.38 -3.03
N ASP A 35 0.20 2.08 -3.90
CA ASP A 35 0.21 1.77 -5.32
C ASP A 35 0.90 0.42 -5.56
N MET A 36 0.29 -0.47 -6.36
CA MET A 36 0.83 -1.82 -6.67
C MET A 36 0.97 -2.78 -5.46
N THR A 37 0.62 -2.32 -4.26
CA THR A 37 0.55 -3.10 -3.00
C THR A 37 -0.90 -3.25 -2.54
N LEU A 38 -1.57 -2.14 -2.23
CA LEU A 38 -3.03 -2.05 -1.95
C LEU A 38 -3.85 -1.68 -3.19
N SER A 39 -3.21 -1.58 -4.35
CA SER A 39 -3.89 -1.52 -5.64
C SER A 39 -3.29 -2.60 -6.55
N ARG A 40 -4.09 -3.10 -7.49
CA ARG A 40 -3.61 -4.13 -8.41
C ARG A 40 -2.46 -3.61 -9.25
N PHE A 41 -1.50 -4.49 -9.50
CA PHE A 41 -0.48 -4.24 -10.52
C PHE A 41 -1.03 -4.34 -11.93
N ALA A 42 -1.76 -5.41 -12.24
CA ALA A 42 -2.39 -5.63 -13.53
C ALA A 42 -3.80 -6.22 -13.36
N TYR A 43 -4.58 -6.18 -14.44
CA TYR A 43 -5.86 -6.85 -14.57
C TYR A 43 -6.06 -7.25 -16.03
N ASN A 44 -6.48 -8.49 -16.28
CA ASN A 44 -6.62 -9.05 -17.64
C ASN A 44 -5.37 -8.86 -18.52
N GLY A 45 -4.18 -8.98 -17.92
CA GLY A 45 -2.89 -8.81 -18.60
C GLY A 45 -2.53 -7.37 -18.95
N LYS A 46 -3.30 -6.37 -18.46
CA LYS A 46 -3.02 -4.94 -18.66
C LYS A 46 -2.61 -4.29 -17.35
N ARG A 47 -1.60 -3.41 -17.41
CA ARG A 47 -1.11 -2.64 -16.25
C ARG A 47 -2.18 -1.68 -15.74
N CYS A 48 -2.46 -1.74 -14.44
CA CYS A 48 -3.30 -0.78 -13.74
C CYS A 48 -2.53 0.52 -13.47
N PRO A 49 -3.20 1.69 -13.44
CA PRO A 49 -2.56 2.97 -13.17
C PRO A 49 -2.17 3.12 -11.69
N SER A 50 -1.05 3.82 -11.42
CA SER A 50 -0.77 4.38 -10.09
C SER A 50 -1.61 5.64 -9.82
N SER A 51 -1.59 6.15 -8.60
CA SER A 51 -2.22 7.41 -8.23
C SER A 51 -1.78 8.61 -9.09
N TYR A 52 -0.49 8.71 -9.44
CA TYR A 52 0.01 9.70 -10.40
C TYR A 52 -0.61 9.51 -11.79
N ASN A 53 -0.68 8.27 -12.27
CA ASN A 53 -1.26 8.01 -13.60
C ASN A 53 -2.75 8.37 -13.66
N ILE A 54 -3.48 8.33 -12.54
CA ILE A 54 -4.87 8.80 -12.49
C ILE A 54 -4.94 10.31 -12.69
N LEU A 55 -4.04 11.06 -12.04
CA LEU A 55 -3.94 12.52 -12.18
C LEU A 55 -3.56 12.91 -13.62
N ASP A 56 -2.48 12.34 -14.17
CA ASP A 56 -1.95 12.60 -15.52
C ASP A 56 -3.00 12.46 -16.64
N ASN A 57 -3.99 11.59 -16.43
CA ASN A 57 -5.02 11.27 -17.42
C ASN A 57 -6.37 11.94 -17.15
N SER A 58 -6.44 12.82 -16.15
CA SER A 58 -7.61 13.63 -15.89
C SER A 58 -7.88 14.62 -17.03
N LYS A 59 -9.17 14.84 -17.32
CA LYS A 59 -9.61 15.89 -18.26
C LYS A 59 -9.39 17.31 -17.73
N ILE A 60 -9.04 17.42 -16.45
CA ILE A 60 -8.81 18.69 -15.75
C ILE A 60 -7.39 19.24 -16.05
N ILE A 61 -6.46 18.38 -16.47
CA ILE A 61 -5.10 18.80 -16.87
C ILE A 61 -5.13 19.36 -18.30
N SER A 62 -4.56 20.56 -18.46
CA SER A 62 -4.40 21.22 -19.77
C SER A 62 -3.58 20.35 -20.72
N GLU A 63 -3.77 20.50 -22.04
CA GLU A 63 -3.03 19.67 -23.01
C GLU A 63 -1.51 19.89 -22.93
N GLU A 64 -1.10 21.13 -22.68
CA GLU A 64 0.31 21.52 -22.49
C GLU A 64 0.94 20.83 -21.28
N CYS A 65 0.27 20.87 -20.11
CA CYS A 65 0.73 20.17 -18.91
C CYS A 65 0.71 18.64 -19.09
N ARG A 66 -0.24 18.12 -19.88
CA ARG A 66 -0.31 16.68 -20.22
C ARG A 66 0.90 16.24 -21.05
N GLU A 67 1.39 17.07 -21.97
CA GLU A 67 2.60 16.75 -22.74
C GLU A 67 3.86 16.78 -21.87
N GLU A 68 3.97 17.73 -20.94
CA GLU A 68 5.07 17.80 -19.98
C GLU A 68 5.09 16.60 -19.02
N LEU A 69 3.92 16.23 -18.47
CA LEU A 69 3.78 15.05 -17.60
C LEU A 69 4.04 13.75 -18.37
N LYS A 70 3.61 13.63 -19.62
CA LYS A 70 3.98 12.50 -20.50
C LYS A 70 5.47 12.46 -20.78
N ALA A 71 6.15 13.60 -20.92
CA ALA A 71 7.60 13.64 -21.12
C ALA A 71 8.35 13.21 -19.85
N LEU A 72 7.91 13.66 -18.68
CA LEU A 72 8.43 13.21 -17.37
C LEU A 72 8.19 11.72 -17.16
N LEU A 73 6.97 11.25 -17.44
CA LEU A 73 6.63 9.83 -17.43
C LEU A 73 7.55 9.10 -18.42
N HIS A 74 7.63 9.44 -19.69
CA HIS A 74 8.53 8.77 -20.65
C HIS A 74 10.03 8.84 -20.28
N HIS A 75 10.46 9.77 -19.43
CA HIS A 75 11.84 9.86 -18.97
C HIS A 75 12.11 8.96 -17.74
N TYR A 76 11.26 9.03 -16.72
CA TYR A 76 11.42 8.28 -15.47
C TYR A 76 10.78 6.89 -15.52
N TYR A 77 9.74 6.71 -16.33
CA TYR A 77 9.00 5.45 -16.46
C TYR A 77 9.80 4.34 -17.15
N PRO A 78 10.71 4.53 -18.12
CA PRO A 78 11.62 3.46 -18.56
C PRO A 78 12.68 3.10 -17.50
N ILE A 79 12.98 4.03 -16.59
CA ILE A 79 13.76 3.78 -15.39
C ILE A 79 12.90 2.99 -14.36
N GLU A 80 11.56 3.16 -14.39
CA GLU A 80 10.54 2.54 -13.54
C GLU A 80 9.72 1.38 -14.20
N ILE A 81 10.03 0.99 -15.45
CA ILE A 81 9.57 -0.14 -16.29
C ILE A 81 8.38 0.10 -17.30
N ASP A 82 8.55 -0.43 -18.54
CA ASP A 82 8.08 -0.15 -19.94
C ASP A 82 6.55 -0.07 -20.36
N PRO A 83 6.18 0.67 -21.46
CA PRO A 83 4.87 1.34 -21.68
C PRO A 83 4.16 1.14 -23.06
N HIS A 84 3.34 0.10 -23.27
CA HIS A 84 2.53 0.01 -24.51
C HIS A 84 1.02 -0.21 -24.27
N ARG A 85 0.27 0.87 -23.90
CA ARG A 85 -1.16 1.14 -24.27
C ARG A 85 -1.83 2.33 -23.54
N THR A 86 -2.90 2.87 -24.15
CA THR A 86 -3.67 4.09 -23.77
C THR A 86 -4.79 3.85 -22.73
N ILE A 87 -5.15 4.91 -21.98
CA ILE A 87 -5.95 4.87 -20.73
C ILE A 87 -7.47 4.70 -20.92
N LYS A 88 -8.05 5.06 -22.06
CA LYS A 88 -9.50 4.89 -22.31
C LYS A 88 -9.95 3.41 -22.19
N GLU A 89 -9.00 2.49 -22.33
CA GLU A 89 -9.19 1.04 -22.18
C GLU A 89 -8.90 0.50 -20.76
N LYS A 90 -8.40 1.32 -19.82
CA LYS A 90 -7.88 0.88 -18.50
C LYS A 90 -8.79 1.24 -17.30
N LEU A 91 -9.69 2.21 -17.47
CA LEU A 91 -10.59 2.69 -16.41
C LEU A 91 -11.56 1.63 -15.83
N PRO A 92 -12.14 0.71 -16.62
CA PRO A 92 -13.01 -0.36 -16.09
C PRO A 92 -12.24 -1.47 -15.36
N ASP A 93 -10.94 -1.60 -15.62
CA ASP A 93 -10.08 -2.68 -15.13
C ASP A 93 -9.47 -2.36 -13.74
N MET A 94 -9.55 -1.10 -13.30
CA MET A 94 -9.26 -0.67 -11.92
C MET A 94 -10.30 -1.16 -10.89
N VAL A 95 -11.41 -1.77 -11.34
CA VAL A 95 -12.70 -1.61 -10.65
C VAL A 95 -13.11 -2.75 -9.72
N GLU A 96 -12.43 -3.90 -9.74
CA GLU A 96 -12.84 -5.03 -8.89
C GLU A 96 -11.65 -5.80 -8.34
N TRP A 97 -10.91 -5.19 -7.40
CA TRP A 97 -9.88 -5.91 -6.68
C TRP A 97 -10.50 -6.94 -5.73
N ASP A 98 -9.98 -8.16 -5.69
CA ASP A 98 -10.51 -9.21 -4.83
C ASP A 98 -9.89 -9.12 -3.44
N GLY A 99 -10.74 -9.09 -2.41
CA GLY A 99 -10.31 -9.11 -1.01
C GLY A 99 -9.97 -7.76 -0.35
N TYR A 100 -9.93 -6.62 -1.05
CA TYR A 100 -9.62 -5.32 -0.40
C TYR A 100 -10.65 -4.90 0.65
N LYS A 101 -11.95 -5.09 0.36
CA LYS A 101 -13.01 -4.79 1.34
C LYS A 101 -12.80 -5.61 2.61
N THR A 102 -12.49 -6.90 2.45
CA THR A 102 -12.17 -7.79 3.57
C THR A 102 -10.99 -7.25 4.36
N PHE A 103 -9.91 -6.85 3.70
CA PHE A 103 -8.73 -6.28 4.35
C PHE A 103 -9.07 -5.04 5.19
N PHE A 104 -9.59 -3.98 4.56
CA PHE A 104 -9.88 -2.72 5.24
C PHE A 104 -10.92 -2.89 6.36
N ASN A 105 -11.97 -3.67 6.11
CA ASN A 105 -13.03 -3.87 7.09
C ASN A 105 -12.56 -4.74 8.27
N THR A 106 -11.74 -5.77 8.03
CA THR A 106 -11.19 -6.61 9.11
C THR A 106 -10.31 -5.78 10.06
N LEU A 107 -9.47 -4.88 9.52
CA LEU A 107 -8.64 -3.99 10.33
C LEU A 107 -9.50 -3.00 11.12
N SER A 108 -10.49 -2.36 10.46
CA SER A 108 -11.41 -1.42 11.09
C SER A 108 -12.21 -2.06 12.23
N GLN A 109 -12.81 -3.24 11.98
CA GLN A 109 -13.60 -3.98 12.98
C GLN A 109 -12.80 -4.41 14.20
N ASN A 110 -11.49 -4.64 14.05
CA ASN A 110 -10.59 -5.00 15.14
C ASN A 110 -9.80 -3.80 15.69
N SER A 111 -10.13 -2.57 15.25
CA SER A 111 -9.44 -1.33 15.65
C SER A 111 -7.91 -1.42 15.49
N VAL A 112 -7.46 -2.12 14.44
CA VAL A 112 -6.05 -2.25 14.09
C VAL A 112 -5.64 -1.00 13.30
N PRO A 113 -4.67 -0.19 13.78
CA PRO A 113 -4.20 0.96 13.03
C PRO A 113 -3.60 0.54 11.69
N LEU A 114 -4.02 1.23 10.62
CA LEU A 114 -3.44 1.09 9.29
C LEU A 114 -2.75 2.40 8.93
N PHE A 115 -1.42 2.35 8.81
CA PHE A 115 -0.61 3.45 8.31
C PHE A 115 -0.27 3.20 6.83
N ILE A 116 -0.81 4.03 5.95
CA ILE A 116 -0.52 4.00 4.51
C ILE A 116 0.58 5.02 4.23
N PHE A 117 1.74 4.55 3.78
CA PHE A 117 2.88 5.39 3.45
C PHE A 117 3.19 5.32 1.95
N SER A 118 2.61 6.25 1.20
CA SER A 118 2.64 6.23 -0.26
C SER A 118 3.46 7.36 -0.84
N ALA A 119 4.32 7.03 -1.80
CA ALA A 119 4.98 8.02 -2.65
C ALA A 119 4.06 8.61 -3.73
N GLY A 120 2.79 8.19 -3.79
CA GLY A 120 1.76 8.64 -4.72
C GLY A 120 1.14 10.00 -4.39
N VAL A 121 -0.06 10.25 -4.93
CA VAL A 121 -0.83 11.49 -4.72
C VAL A 121 -1.93 11.28 -3.67
N GLY A 122 -1.73 11.81 -2.47
CA GLY A 122 -2.59 11.55 -1.29
C GLY A 122 -4.08 11.85 -1.52
N ASP A 123 -4.42 12.96 -2.15
CA ASP A 123 -5.82 13.34 -2.42
C ASP A 123 -6.54 12.30 -3.31
N ILE A 124 -5.82 11.70 -4.27
CA ILE A 124 -6.34 10.67 -5.16
C ILE A 124 -6.56 9.37 -4.39
N LEU A 125 -5.61 8.99 -3.52
CA LEU A 125 -5.74 7.81 -2.66
C LEU A 125 -6.98 7.91 -1.78
N GLU A 126 -7.16 9.03 -1.09
CA GLU A 126 -8.32 9.27 -0.24
C GLU A 126 -9.63 9.17 -1.02
N GLU A 127 -9.71 9.81 -2.19
CA GLU A 127 -10.92 9.80 -3.00
C GLU A 127 -11.26 8.38 -3.49
N ILE A 128 -10.26 7.60 -3.92
CA ILE A 128 -10.45 6.17 -4.25
C ILE A 128 -11.05 5.44 -3.04
N MET A 129 -10.48 5.60 -1.85
CA MET A 129 -10.94 4.89 -0.65
C MET A 129 -12.35 5.33 -0.21
N ARG A 130 -12.69 6.62 -0.35
CA ARG A 130 -14.03 7.17 -0.07
C ARG A 130 -15.07 6.61 -1.02
N GLN A 131 -14.83 6.65 -2.33
CA GLN A 131 -15.75 6.10 -3.33
C GLN A 131 -15.97 4.60 -3.13
N ARG A 132 -14.94 3.89 -2.67
CA ARG A 132 -15.00 2.45 -2.37
C ARG A 132 -15.59 2.12 -1.00
N LYS A 133 -15.88 3.13 -0.18
CA LYS A 133 -16.43 3.00 1.18
C LYS A 133 -15.54 2.18 2.12
N VAL A 134 -14.23 2.35 2.00
CA VAL A 134 -13.22 1.67 2.83
C VAL A 134 -12.30 2.64 3.57
N PHE A 135 -12.55 3.95 3.48
CA PHE A 135 -11.81 4.95 4.24
C PHE A 135 -12.34 5.04 5.66
N HIS A 136 -11.77 4.22 6.54
CA HIS A 136 -12.19 4.07 7.94
C HIS A 136 -11.36 4.93 8.90
N PRO A 137 -11.87 5.25 10.11
CA PRO A 137 -11.17 6.10 11.08
C PRO A 137 -9.82 5.54 11.60
N ASN A 138 -9.59 4.23 11.48
CA ASN A 138 -8.32 3.60 11.88
C ASN A 138 -7.20 3.77 10.85
N ILE A 139 -7.45 4.48 9.75
CA ILE A 139 -6.50 4.66 8.65
C ILE A 139 -5.84 6.04 8.76
N HIS A 140 -4.52 6.04 8.73
CA HIS A 140 -3.71 7.24 8.63
C HIS A 140 -2.88 7.19 7.34
N ILE A 141 -2.90 8.26 6.56
CA ILE A 141 -2.23 8.33 5.25
C ILE A 141 -1.14 9.39 5.30
N VAL A 142 0.08 9.02 4.90
CA VAL A 142 1.21 9.92 4.65
C VAL A 142 1.59 9.78 3.18
N SER A 143 1.41 10.85 2.41
CA SER A 143 1.62 10.88 0.97
C SER A 143 1.83 12.30 0.44
N ASN A 144 2.06 12.47 -0.87
CA ASN A 144 2.21 13.79 -1.48
C ASN A 144 0.83 14.41 -1.71
N TYR A 145 0.45 15.36 -0.86
CA TYR A 145 -0.83 16.06 -0.97
C TYR A 145 -0.72 17.31 -1.83
N MET A 146 -1.71 17.52 -2.69
CA MET A 146 -1.80 18.68 -3.57
C MET A 146 -2.02 19.98 -2.78
N GLU A 147 -1.35 21.05 -3.22
CA GLU A 147 -1.53 22.41 -2.75
C GLU A 147 -2.26 23.21 -3.83
N PHE A 148 -3.43 23.75 -3.47
CA PHE A 148 -4.23 24.60 -4.34
C PHE A 148 -4.16 26.05 -3.89
N ASP A 149 -4.15 26.98 -4.84
CA ASP A 149 -4.26 28.42 -4.55
C ASP A 149 -5.72 28.83 -4.25
N GLU A 150 -5.93 30.12 -4.00
CA GLU A 150 -7.25 30.67 -3.64
C GLU A 150 -8.29 30.51 -4.75
N ASP A 151 -7.86 30.42 -6.00
CA ASP A 151 -8.70 30.23 -7.18
C ASP A 151 -8.94 28.74 -7.50
N GLY A 152 -8.35 27.83 -6.70
CA GLY A 152 -8.50 26.39 -6.83
C GLY A 152 -7.58 25.74 -7.87
N PHE A 153 -6.53 26.43 -8.32
CA PHE A 153 -5.53 25.86 -9.23
C PHE A 153 -4.41 25.15 -8.45
N LEU A 154 -3.96 24.02 -8.98
CA LEU A 154 -2.84 23.27 -8.42
C LEU A 154 -1.56 24.10 -8.54
N LYS A 155 -0.97 24.45 -7.40
CA LYS A 155 0.27 25.22 -7.30
C LYS A 155 1.49 24.35 -7.03
N GLY A 156 1.29 23.18 -6.42
CA GLY A 156 2.38 22.26 -6.06
C GLY A 156 1.92 21.16 -5.13
N PHE A 157 2.87 20.62 -4.36
CA PHE A 157 2.63 19.61 -3.33
C PHE A 157 3.09 20.12 -1.97
N LYS A 158 2.33 19.77 -0.93
CA LYS A 158 2.59 20.18 0.45
C LYS A 158 3.75 19.39 1.04
N GLY A 159 4.58 20.08 1.83
CA GLY A 159 5.62 19.45 2.65
C GLY A 159 6.81 18.91 1.83
N GLN A 160 7.51 17.95 2.43
CA GLN A 160 8.65 17.29 1.78
C GLN A 160 8.15 16.23 0.79
N LEU A 161 8.74 16.21 -0.41
CA LEU A 161 8.46 15.17 -1.40
C LEU A 161 8.77 13.77 -0.85
N ILE A 162 7.78 12.89 -0.90
CA ILE A 162 7.91 11.46 -0.63
C ILE A 162 8.10 10.74 -1.96
N HIS A 163 9.18 9.97 -2.06
CA HIS A 163 9.49 9.14 -3.22
C HIS A 163 9.92 7.74 -2.76
N THR A 164 10.07 6.81 -3.69
CA THR A 164 10.33 5.38 -3.41
C THR A 164 11.56 5.11 -2.53
N TYR A 165 12.49 6.07 -2.33
CA TYR A 165 13.74 5.85 -1.60
C TYR A 165 13.87 6.63 -0.30
N ASN A 166 12.88 7.44 0.09
CA ASN A 166 12.92 8.20 1.34
C ASN A 166 11.76 7.84 2.29
N LYS A 167 11.08 6.71 2.07
CA LYS A 167 10.03 6.19 2.96
C LYS A 167 10.61 5.60 4.25
N ASN A 168 11.08 6.47 5.13
CA ASN A 168 11.68 6.08 6.41
C ASN A 168 11.21 7.03 7.52
N SER A 169 11.77 6.85 8.72
CA SER A 169 11.41 7.63 9.91
C SER A 169 11.48 9.14 9.70
N SER A 170 12.41 9.64 8.87
CA SER A 170 12.64 11.10 8.67
C SER A 170 11.41 11.85 8.16
N VAL A 171 10.54 11.18 7.41
CA VAL A 171 9.29 11.77 6.92
C VAL A 171 8.24 11.85 8.03
N CYS A 172 8.32 10.96 9.02
CA CYS A 172 7.34 10.82 10.09
C CYS A 172 7.75 11.47 11.41
N GLU A 173 9.01 11.91 11.55
CA GLU A 173 9.63 12.44 12.79
C GLU A 173 8.82 13.58 13.43
N ASN A 174 8.12 14.39 12.63
CA ASN A 174 7.35 15.54 13.13
C ASN A 174 5.85 15.25 13.36
N SER A 175 5.37 14.04 13.05
CA SER A 175 3.94 13.73 13.12
C SER A 175 3.47 13.29 14.51
N GLY A 176 4.40 12.76 15.32
CA GLY A 176 4.10 12.11 16.60
C GLY A 176 3.13 10.93 16.52
N TYR A 177 2.86 10.43 15.30
CA TYR A 177 1.87 9.38 15.07
C TYR A 177 2.25 8.08 15.77
N PHE A 178 3.49 7.61 15.59
CA PHE A 178 3.95 6.35 16.17
C PHE A 178 4.07 6.41 17.70
N GLU A 179 4.24 7.59 18.28
CA GLU A 179 4.26 7.77 19.74
C GLU A 179 2.86 7.57 20.36
N GLN A 180 1.79 7.86 19.60
CA GLN A 180 0.41 7.61 20.03
C GLN A 180 0.05 6.12 19.98
N LEU A 181 0.82 5.32 19.24
CA LEU A 181 0.63 3.88 19.09
C LEU A 181 1.53 3.05 20.04
N GLN A 182 1.94 3.62 21.17
CA GLN A 182 2.67 2.89 22.21
C GLN A 182 1.93 1.61 22.60
N GLY A 183 2.60 0.47 22.49
CA GLY A 183 2.04 -0.86 22.72
C GLY A 183 1.69 -1.65 21.45
N LYS A 184 1.62 -1.00 20.27
CA LYS A 184 1.50 -1.67 18.97
C LYS A 184 2.84 -2.23 18.47
N THR A 185 3.42 -3.15 19.23
CA THR A 185 4.79 -3.67 19.00
C THR A 185 4.88 -4.73 17.90
N ASN A 186 3.74 -5.18 17.36
CA ASN A 186 3.64 -6.20 16.32
C ASN A 186 3.28 -5.54 14.99
N ILE A 187 4.09 -5.74 13.96
CA ILE A 187 3.95 -5.06 12.66
C ILE A 187 3.70 -6.08 11.55
N LEU A 188 2.69 -5.81 10.73
CA LEU A 188 2.56 -6.38 9.41
C LEU A 188 2.93 -5.31 8.37
N LEU A 189 4.05 -5.50 7.67
CA LEU A 189 4.57 -4.57 6.67
C LEU A 189 4.28 -5.10 5.27
N LEU A 190 3.63 -4.29 4.43
CA LEU A 190 3.28 -4.63 3.06
C LEU A 190 3.91 -3.62 2.09
N GLY A 191 4.59 -4.09 1.05
CA GLY A 191 5.16 -3.23 0.01
C GLY A 191 5.46 -3.99 -1.27
N ASP A 192 5.67 -3.29 -2.37
CA ASP A 192 6.03 -3.87 -3.67
C ASP A 192 7.45 -3.49 -4.10
N SER A 193 8.11 -2.56 -3.39
CA SER A 193 9.46 -2.06 -3.70
C SER A 193 10.46 -2.37 -2.59
N MET A 194 11.75 -2.20 -2.87
CA MET A 194 12.79 -2.31 -1.84
C MET A 194 12.79 -1.14 -0.84
N GLY A 195 12.25 0.01 -1.23
CA GLY A 195 12.20 1.19 -0.37
C GLY A 195 11.10 1.14 0.69
N ASP A 196 10.14 0.22 0.54
CA ASP A 196 9.07 0.03 1.52
C ASP A 196 9.55 -0.68 2.79
N LEU A 197 10.72 -1.33 2.73
CA LEU A 197 11.30 -2.07 3.85
C LEU A 197 11.65 -1.20 5.06
N THR A 198 11.78 0.12 4.86
CA THR A 198 12.12 1.12 5.88
C THR A 198 10.89 1.87 6.42
N MET A 199 9.68 1.57 5.95
CA MET A 199 8.45 2.27 6.40
C MET A 199 8.16 2.09 7.89
N ALA A 200 8.72 1.04 8.51
CA ALA A 200 8.57 0.75 9.94
C ALA A 200 9.71 1.31 10.81
N ASP A 201 10.72 1.99 10.25
CA ASP A 201 11.90 2.44 11.01
C ASP A 201 11.56 3.44 12.12
N GLY A 202 10.46 4.20 11.95
CA GLY A 202 9.97 5.16 12.95
C GLY A 202 9.14 4.55 14.08
N VAL A 203 8.89 3.24 14.08
CA VAL A 203 8.03 2.59 15.08
C VAL A 203 8.82 2.29 16.36
N PRO A 204 8.42 2.84 17.53
CA PRO A 204 9.11 2.54 18.78
C PRO A 204 8.75 1.14 19.28
N GLY A 205 9.74 0.42 19.82
CA GLY A 205 9.50 -0.82 20.57
C GLY A 205 9.00 -2.00 19.75
N VAL A 206 9.40 -2.12 18.48
CA VAL A 206 9.06 -3.28 17.63
C VAL A 206 9.58 -4.57 18.24
N GLU A 207 8.68 -5.51 18.51
CA GLU A 207 9.02 -6.87 18.96
C GLU A 207 9.00 -7.87 17.81
N ASN A 208 7.97 -7.79 16.96
CA ASN A 208 7.78 -8.71 15.85
C ASN A 208 7.37 -7.93 14.61
N ILE A 209 8.01 -8.21 13.48
CA ILE A 209 7.66 -7.64 12.19
C ILE A 209 7.62 -8.75 11.14
N LEU A 210 6.50 -8.85 10.42
CA LEU A 210 6.36 -9.71 9.25
C LEU A 210 6.34 -8.83 8.00
N LYS A 211 7.30 -9.02 7.10
CA LYS A 211 7.40 -8.26 5.85
C LYS A 211 6.88 -9.10 4.67
N ILE A 212 5.91 -8.57 3.95
CA ILE A 212 5.34 -9.19 2.75
C ILE A 212 5.60 -8.31 1.53
N GLY A 213 6.30 -8.87 0.55
CA GLY A 213 6.71 -8.18 -0.67
C GLY A 213 5.90 -8.63 -1.88
N PHE A 214 5.22 -7.71 -2.57
CA PHE A 214 4.54 -7.98 -3.84
C PHE A 214 5.55 -7.85 -4.99
N LEU A 215 6.01 -8.99 -5.52
CA LEU A 215 6.96 -9.02 -6.63
C LEU A 215 6.19 -9.10 -7.95
N ASN A 216 5.85 -7.92 -8.47
CA ASN A 216 4.97 -7.82 -9.63
C ASN A 216 5.70 -7.79 -10.99
N ASP A 217 6.93 -7.27 -11.03
CA ASP A 217 7.68 -7.05 -12.26
C ASP A 217 9.15 -7.49 -12.14
N LYS A 218 9.78 -7.76 -13.30
CA LYS A 218 11.17 -8.24 -13.41
C LYS A 218 11.45 -9.39 -12.45
N VAL A 219 10.48 -10.31 -12.36
CA VAL A 219 10.44 -11.37 -11.34
C VAL A 219 11.74 -12.17 -11.31
N GLU A 220 12.20 -12.65 -12.46
CA GLU A 220 13.44 -13.45 -12.54
C GLU A 220 14.68 -12.68 -12.07
N GLU A 221 14.75 -11.38 -12.36
CA GLU A 221 15.89 -10.52 -11.98
C GLU A 221 15.85 -10.10 -10.50
N ARG A 222 14.66 -9.93 -9.95
CA ARG A 222 14.45 -9.34 -8.61
C ARG A 222 14.15 -10.38 -7.53
N ARG A 223 13.75 -11.60 -7.90
CA ARG A 223 13.32 -12.67 -6.98
C ARG A 223 14.32 -12.89 -5.86
N GLU A 224 15.59 -13.07 -6.18
CA GLU A 224 16.62 -13.36 -5.18
C GLU A 224 16.69 -12.26 -4.11
N ARG A 225 16.77 -11.00 -4.56
CA ARG A 225 16.82 -9.83 -3.69
C ARG A 225 15.55 -9.67 -2.83
N TYR A 226 14.37 -9.91 -3.39
CA TYR A 226 13.12 -9.87 -2.63
C TYR A 226 13.09 -10.98 -1.59
N MET A 227 13.49 -12.21 -1.96
CA MET A 227 13.55 -13.36 -1.06
C MET A 227 14.59 -13.20 0.05
N ASP A 228 15.61 -12.36 -0.12
CA ASP A 228 16.58 -12.01 0.92
C ASP A 228 16.04 -10.95 1.90
N SER A 229 15.08 -10.14 1.48
CA SER A 229 14.70 -8.91 2.19
C SER A 229 13.29 -8.95 2.79
N TYR A 230 12.38 -9.71 2.17
CA TYR A 230 11.02 -9.96 2.62
C TYR A 230 10.89 -11.37 3.20
N ASP A 231 10.07 -11.53 4.23
CA ASP A 231 9.82 -12.83 4.85
C ASP A 231 8.92 -13.71 3.96
N ILE A 232 7.93 -13.07 3.32
CA ILE A 232 7.04 -13.67 2.31
C ILE A 232 7.11 -12.83 1.03
N VAL A 233 7.32 -13.48 -0.11
CA VAL A 233 7.25 -12.84 -1.43
C VAL A 233 6.06 -13.40 -2.18
N LEU A 234 5.25 -12.50 -2.74
CA LEU A 234 4.08 -12.81 -3.55
C LEU A 234 4.39 -12.49 -5.02
N GLU A 235 4.71 -13.51 -5.82
CA GLU A 235 5.06 -13.32 -7.24
C GLU A 235 3.82 -13.19 -8.10
N LYS A 236 3.68 -12.05 -8.79
CA LYS A 236 2.55 -11.74 -9.69
C LYS A 236 1.19 -12.03 -9.04
N ASP A 237 1.08 -11.76 -7.75
CA ASP A 237 -0.14 -11.98 -7.00
C ASP A 237 -0.99 -10.71 -6.98
N GLU A 238 -2.09 -10.74 -7.72
CA GLU A 238 -3.01 -9.62 -7.85
C GLU A 238 -4.13 -9.65 -6.80
N THR A 239 -3.97 -10.37 -5.67
CA THR A 239 -4.97 -10.47 -4.59
C THR A 239 -4.38 -10.23 -3.21
N LEU A 240 -5.26 -9.90 -2.24
CA LEU A 240 -4.90 -9.85 -0.82
C LEU A 240 -5.21 -11.14 -0.08
N ASP A 241 -5.39 -12.27 -0.74
CA ASP A 241 -5.87 -13.50 -0.09
C ASP A 241 -4.90 -14.01 0.99
N VAL A 242 -3.59 -13.94 0.71
CA VAL A 242 -2.56 -14.35 1.68
C VAL A 242 -2.57 -13.43 2.89
N VAL A 243 -2.66 -12.12 2.65
CA VAL A 243 -2.71 -11.10 3.71
C VAL A 243 -3.99 -11.26 4.55
N ASN A 244 -5.14 -11.42 3.89
CA ASN A 244 -6.43 -11.65 4.54
C ASN A 244 -6.45 -12.96 5.33
N GLY A 245 -5.87 -14.04 4.79
CA GLY A 245 -5.74 -15.31 5.50
C GLY A 245 -4.87 -15.19 6.76
N LEU A 246 -3.78 -14.42 6.69
CA LEU A 246 -2.95 -14.10 7.86
C LEU A 246 -3.72 -13.27 8.88
N LEU A 247 -4.41 -12.21 8.46
CA LEU A 247 -5.22 -11.37 9.35
C LEU A 247 -6.33 -12.18 10.03
N GLN A 248 -7.03 -13.06 9.31
CA GLN A 248 -8.03 -13.97 9.88
C GLN A 248 -7.44 -14.97 10.87
N HIS A 249 -6.15 -15.34 10.71
CA HIS A 249 -5.47 -16.22 11.65
C HIS A 249 -4.99 -15.49 12.91
N ILE A 250 -4.60 -14.22 12.76
CA ILE A 250 -4.05 -13.39 13.84
C ILE A 250 -5.17 -12.74 14.67
N LEU A 251 -6.24 -12.30 14.02
CA LEU A 251 -7.34 -11.54 14.62
C LEU A 251 -8.55 -12.43 14.89
N PRO A 252 -9.35 -12.14 15.93
CA PRO A 252 -10.60 -12.85 16.16
C PRO A 252 -11.60 -12.56 15.03
N GLN A 253 -12.41 -13.56 14.67
CA GLN A 253 -13.52 -13.36 13.74
C GLN A 253 -14.67 -12.63 14.48
N ARG A 254 -15.10 -11.48 13.95
CA ARG A 254 -16.30 -10.77 14.40
C ARG A 254 -17.38 -10.95 13.33
N ASP A 255 -18.56 -11.41 13.73
CA ASP A 255 -19.64 -11.71 12.79
C ASP A 255 -20.22 -10.42 12.15
N TRP A 256 -20.48 -10.48 10.84
CA TRP A 256 -20.96 -9.36 10.02
C TRP A 256 -22.40 -8.91 10.35
N THR A 257 -23.15 -9.67 11.15
CA THR A 257 -24.59 -9.45 11.37
C THR A 257 -24.94 -8.36 12.37
N GLU A 258 -23.99 -7.84 13.16
CA GLU A 258 -24.31 -6.85 14.21
C GLU A 258 -24.27 -5.38 13.76
N ILE A 259 -23.76 -5.06 12.56
CA ILE A 259 -23.39 -3.66 12.22
C ILE A 259 -24.31 -3.02 11.15
N GLN A 260 -25.29 -3.73 10.60
CA GLN A 260 -26.31 -3.13 9.72
C GLN A 260 -27.56 -2.61 10.47
N GLY A 261 -27.48 -2.48 11.79
CA GLY A 261 -28.62 -2.07 12.63
C GLY A 261 -28.25 -1.00 13.66
N SER A 262 -27.88 0.20 13.22
CA SER A 262 -27.97 1.44 14.01
C SER A 262 -27.72 2.66 13.14
#